data_AF-A0A1I5C7D6-F1
#
_entry.id   AF-A0A1I5C7D6-F1
#
_cell.length_a   1.000
_cell.length_b   1.000
_cell.length_c   1.000
_cell.angle_alpha   90.00
_cell.angle_beta   90.00
_cell.angle_gamma   90.00
#
_symmetry.space_group_name_H-M   'P 1'
#
loop_
_entity.id
_entity.type
_entity.pdbx_description
1 polymer ?
#
loop_
_entity_poly.entity_id
_entity_poly.type
_entity_poly.pdbx_seq_one_letter_code
_entity_poly.pdbx_strand_id
1 'polypeptide(L)'
;MKQYLKSLTLLSISIFFITFTACDNEPLDAGLNGADGNGNNEPSGNTTGDYWPRAEGNTWTYNALGGTEETYTIIGTEIIDGINYFEFDNLLGIPAWMRKGGANYYVRNEVYYELPGFEVQSTPFVVNMLKDDAEVGETWSSNVNYTLSFTPTDGSPGIPDTPVNALYTLEMIERDMTKTVEGIAYTNVLHVHLVVSASGQIEEADYFYAKDIGLIEYISGGGSVTLLEYTLN
;
A
#
# COMPACT_ATOMS: atom_id res chain seq x y z
N MET A 1 1.72 60.74 -50.95
CA MET A 1 1.22 60.55 -49.56
C MET A 1 2.44 60.40 -48.65
N LYS A 2 2.36 60.98 -47.44
CA LYS A 2 3.41 61.28 -46.43
C LYS A 2 4.48 60.19 -46.22
N GLN A 3 5.78 60.52 -46.32
CA GLN A 3 6.74 61.00 -45.30
C GLN A 3 7.11 59.98 -44.19
N TYR A 4 8.43 59.71 -44.15
CA TYR A 4 9.22 58.87 -43.24
C TYR A 4 9.11 59.29 -41.76
N LEU A 5 9.35 58.36 -40.82
CA LEU A 5 10.61 58.19 -40.07
C LEU A 5 10.40 57.48 -38.69
N LYS A 6 11.25 56.47 -38.44
CA LYS A 6 11.92 56.07 -37.17
C LYS A 6 11.12 55.54 -35.96
N SER A 7 11.47 54.28 -35.64
CA SER A 7 12.06 53.82 -34.36
C SER A 7 11.28 54.05 -33.07
N LEU A 8 10.88 52.95 -32.40
CA LEU A 8 11.49 52.59 -31.12
C LEU A 8 11.21 51.11 -30.77
N THR A 9 12.30 50.39 -30.57
CA THR A 9 12.39 49.11 -29.89
C THR A 9 11.72 49.20 -28.51
N LEU A 10 10.82 48.28 -28.17
CA LEU A 10 10.62 47.90 -26.78
C LEU A 10 10.54 46.37 -26.69
N LEU A 11 11.71 45.81 -26.40
CA LEU A 11 11.91 44.46 -25.90
C LEU A 11 11.23 44.40 -24.51
N SER A 12 10.04 43.81 -24.41
CA SER A 12 9.46 43.44 -23.12
C SER A 12 9.68 41.95 -22.89
N ILE A 13 10.82 41.63 -22.28
CA ILE A 13 11.02 40.38 -21.55
C ILE A 13 10.06 40.42 -20.36
N SER A 14 9.04 39.56 -20.37
CA SER A 14 8.21 39.32 -19.19
C SER A 14 8.23 37.82 -18.90
N ILE A 15 9.23 37.51 -18.07
CA ILE A 15 9.39 36.43 -17.10
C ILE A 15 8.19 35.47 -16.97
N PHE A 16 8.50 34.20 -17.23
CA PHE A 16 7.80 33.02 -16.76
C PHE A 16 7.56 33.10 -15.24
N PHE A 17 6.30 33.09 -14.83
CA PHE A 17 5.89 32.62 -13.50
C PHE A 17 4.93 31.46 -13.73
N ILE A 18 5.47 30.24 -13.79
CA ILE A 18 4.69 29.06 -13.46
C ILE A 18 4.62 29.04 -11.94
N THR A 19 3.49 29.47 -11.37
CA THR A 19 3.17 29.18 -9.98
C THR A 19 2.40 27.87 -9.97
N PHE A 20 3.10 26.76 -9.71
CA PHE A 20 2.44 25.60 -9.14
C PHE A 20 2.05 25.97 -7.72
N THR A 21 0.77 26.24 -7.50
CA THR A 21 0.17 26.14 -6.17
C THR A 21 -0.21 24.67 -5.99
N ALA A 22 0.77 23.83 -5.64
CA ALA A 22 0.44 22.61 -4.91
C ALA A 22 0.04 23.08 -3.51
N CYS A 23 -1.27 23.20 -3.27
CA CYS A 23 -1.79 23.15 -1.92
C CYS A 23 -1.76 21.68 -1.53
N ASP A 24 -0.63 21.23 -0.98
CA ASP A 24 -0.65 20.10 -0.05
C ASP A 24 -1.30 20.66 1.22
N ASN A 25 -2.63 20.58 1.30
CA ASN A 25 -3.29 20.52 2.59
C ASN A 25 -3.15 19.07 3.06
N GLU A 26 -1.93 18.67 3.43
CA GLU A 26 -1.81 17.56 4.37
C GLU A 26 -2.49 18.01 5.67
N PRO A 27 -3.40 17.20 6.24
CA PRO A 27 -3.79 17.42 7.62
C PRO A 27 -2.51 17.38 8.45
N LEU A 28 -2.30 18.43 9.24
CA LEU A 28 -1.28 18.47 10.28
C LEU A 28 -1.41 17.19 11.11
N ASP A 29 -0.52 16.22 10.89
CA ASP A 29 -0.31 15.14 11.84
C ASP A 29 0.19 15.83 13.10
N ALA A 30 -0.71 15.92 14.08
CA ALA A 30 -0.42 16.49 15.37
C ALA A 30 0.55 15.54 16.06
N GLY A 31 1.83 15.69 15.72
CA GLY A 31 2.96 15.21 16.51
C GLY A 31 2.76 15.69 17.93
N LEU A 32 2.28 14.77 18.76
CA LEU A 32 2.07 14.93 20.18
C LEU A 32 3.43 15.18 20.84
N ASN A 33 3.84 16.44 20.90
CA ASN A 33 4.79 16.91 21.90
C ASN A 33 4.08 16.97 23.26
N GLY A 34 3.88 15.80 23.85
CA GLY A 34 3.56 15.60 25.24
C GLY A 34 4.59 14.65 25.82
N ALA A 35 5.60 15.21 26.49
CA ALA A 35 6.57 14.44 27.23
C ALA A 35 5.87 13.55 28.26
N ASP A 36 5.95 12.24 28.07
CA ASP A 36 6.13 11.27 29.16
C ASP A 36 6.68 9.96 28.57
N GLY A 37 7.75 9.47 29.18
CA GLY A 37 8.55 8.38 28.65
C GLY A 37 7.79 7.06 28.58
N ASN A 38 7.66 6.54 27.37
CA ASN A 38 7.66 5.10 27.13
C ASN A 38 8.27 4.84 25.75
N GLY A 39 9.32 4.03 25.69
CA GLY A 39 10.09 3.78 24.47
C GLY A 39 9.28 2.95 23.47
N ASN A 40 8.59 3.64 22.55
CA ASN A 40 8.04 3.03 21.36
C ASN A 40 8.98 3.40 20.19
N ASN A 41 9.54 2.38 19.54
CA ASN A 41 10.37 2.52 18.34
C ASN A 41 9.51 3.15 17.23
N GLU A 42 9.58 4.47 17.08
CA GLU A 42 8.99 5.15 15.92
C GLU A 42 9.66 4.63 14.65
N PRO A 43 8.89 4.26 13.60
CA PRO A 43 9.46 3.80 12.34
C PRO A 43 10.37 4.88 11.74
N SER A 44 11.63 4.51 11.49
CA SER A 44 12.64 5.38 10.89
C SER A 44 12.48 5.47 9.37
N GLY A 45 12.82 6.62 8.79
CA GLY A 45 12.90 6.80 7.33
C GLY A 45 12.28 8.12 6.89
N ASN A 46 12.88 8.76 5.89
CA ASN A 46 12.33 9.99 5.31
C ASN A 46 11.48 9.59 4.10
N THR A 47 10.18 9.83 4.18
CA THR A 47 9.28 9.47 3.09
C THR A 47 9.65 10.16 1.78
N THR A 48 9.53 9.44 0.65
CA THR A 48 9.75 9.99 -0.70
C THR A 48 8.45 10.37 -1.42
N GLY A 49 7.30 10.12 -0.79
CA GLY A 49 5.96 10.40 -1.32
C GLY A 49 4.90 9.56 -0.64
N ASP A 50 3.64 9.73 -1.02
CA ASP A 50 2.59 8.80 -0.62
C ASP A 50 2.37 7.76 -1.72
N TYR A 51 2.72 6.51 -1.45
CA TYR A 51 2.56 5.40 -2.40
C TYR A 51 1.36 4.53 -2.06
N TRP A 52 0.61 4.90 -1.03
CA TRP A 52 -0.68 4.31 -0.70
C TRP A 52 -1.52 5.31 0.09
N PRO A 53 -2.18 6.26 -0.59
CA PRO A 53 -2.94 7.32 0.05
C PRO A 53 -4.00 6.81 1.02
N ARG A 54 -4.04 7.40 2.22
CA ARG A 54 -4.87 6.95 3.36
C ARG A 54 -5.87 8.03 3.76
N ALA A 55 -7.04 7.99 3.13
CA ALA A 55 -8.19 8.78 3.53
C ALA A 55 -9.46 7.92 3.45
N GLU A 56 -10.39 8.15 4.37
CA GLU A 56 -11.71 7.50 4.33
C GLU A 56 -12.41 7.83 3.00
N GLY A 57 -13.06 6.82 2.43
CA GLY A 57 -13.70 6.89 1.12
C GLY A 57 -12.75 6.76 -0.07
N ASN A 58 -11.44 6.61 0.13
CA ASN A 58 -10.55 6.21 -0.97
C ASN A 58 -10.96 4.83 -1.47
N THR A 59 -11.07 4.66 -2.80
CA THR A 59 -11.48 3.42 -3.44
C THR A 59 -10.52 3.00 -4.53
N TRP A 60 -10.33 1.69 -4.68
CA TRP A 60 -9.60 1.08 -5.79
C TRP A 60 -10.38 -0.11 -6.33
N THR A 61 -10.72 -0.10 -7.61
CA THR A 61 -11.35 -1.23 -8.29
C THR A 61 -10.31 -1.97 -9.12
N TYR A 62 -10.19 -3.27 -8.89
CA TYR A 62 -9.23 -4.13 -9.57
C TYR A 62 -9.93 -5.17 -10.42
N ASN A 63 -9.28 -5.56 -11.51
CA ASN A 63 -9.51 -6.83 -12.17
C ASN A 63 -8.81 -7.92 -11.33
N ALA A 64 -9.57 -8.61 -10.49
CA ALA A 64 -9.11 -9.63 -9.58
C ALA A 64 -8.86 -10.98 -10.30
N LEU A 65 -8.29 -11.93 -9.54
CA LEU A 65 -8.04 -13.27 -10.05
C LEU A 65 -9.34 -13.93 -10.52
N GLY A 66 -9.34 -14.42 -11.77
CA GLY A 66 -10.54 -14.99 -12.39
C GLY A 66 -11.35 -14.00 -13.24
N GLY A 67 -10.90 -12.75 -13.36
CA GLY A 67 -11.52 -11.75 -14.24
C GLY A 67 -12.72 -11.02 -13.63
N THR A 68 -12.87 -11.09 -12.31
CA THR A 68 -13.92 -10.38 -11.56
C THR A 68 -13.45 -8.99 -11.19
N GLU A 69 -14.37 -8.02 -11.21
CA GLU A 69 -14.08 -6.67 -10.69
C GLU A 69 -14.36 -6.64 -9.19
N GLU A 70 -13.37 -6.19 -8.41
CA GLU A 70 -13.47 -6.06 -6.97
C GLU A 70 -13.02 -4.66 -6.54
N THR A 71 -13.88 -3.96 -5.79
CA THR A 71 -13.60 -2.63 -5.26
C THR A 71 -13.28 -2.73 -3.77
N TYR A 72 -12.19 -2.09 -3.37
CA TYR A 72 -11.79 -1.95 -1.97
C TYR A 72 -11.86 -0.49 -1.55
N THR A 73 -12.38 -0.25 -0.35
CA THR A 73 -12.64 1.08 0.20
C THR A 73 -11.99 1.22 1.57
N ILE A 74 -11.35 2.35 1.85
CA ILE A 74 -11.05 2.72 3.23
C ILE A 74 -12.34 3.21 3.87
N ILE A 75 -12.88 2.48 4.83
CA ILE A 75 -14.19 2.74 5.45
C ILE A 75 -14.12 3.50 6.76
N GLY A 76 -12.93 3.71 7.29
CA GLY A 76 -12.74 4.48 8.51
C GLY A 76 -11.36 4.29 9.11
N THR A 77 -11.28 4.57 10.40
CA THR A 77 -10.06 4.38 11.20
C THR A 77 -10.36 3.65 12.49
N GLU A 78 -9.43 2.81 12.93
CA GLU A 78 -9.51 2.08 14.19
C GLU A 78 -8.21 2.22 14.98
N ILE A 79 -8.33 2.38 16.30
CA ILE A 79 -7.18 2.35 17.21
C ILE A 79 -7.00 0.92 17.71
N ILE A 80 -5.94 0.26 17.26
CA ILE A 80 -5.58 -1.10 17.62
C ILE A 80 -4.26 -1.05 18.39
N ASP A 81 -4.24 -1.56 19.61
CA ASP A 81 -3.06 -1.55 20.50
C ASP A 81 -2.43 -0.14 20.67
N GLY A 82 -3.28 0.88 20.68
CA GLY A 82 -2.86 2.29 20.82
C GLY A 82 -2.31 2.93 19.54
N ILE A 83 -2.35 2.21 18.41
CA ILE A 83 -1.89 2.70 17.10
C ILE A 83 -3.10 2.92 16.20
N ASN A 84 -3.17 4.07 15.53
CA ASN A 84 -4.23 4.36 14.58
C ASN A 84 -3.98 3.66 13.23
N TYR A 85 -5.00 2.96 12.74
CA TYR A 85 -5.01 2.31 11.45
C TYR A 85 -6.18 2.81 10.60
N PHE A 86 -6.01 2.77 9.28
CA PHE A 86 -7.07 2.94 8.30
C PHE A 86 -7.64 1.56 7.95
N GLU A 87 -8.94 1.39 8.13
CA GLU A 87 -9.65 0.13 7.93
C GLU A 87 -10.13 0.03 6.49
N PHE A 88 -9.88 -1.12 5.85
CA PHE A 88 -10.47 -1.47 4.57
C PHE A 88 -11.75 -2.29 4.79
N ASP A 89 -12.72 -2.13 3.89
CA ASP A 89 -13.89 -3.03 3.85
C ASP A 89 -13.49 -4.50 3.67
N ASN A 90 -12.67 -4.80 2.65
CA ASN A 90 -12.19 -6.15 2.36
C ASN A 90 -11.02 -6.17 1.37
N LEU A 91 -9.83 -5.71 1.75
CA LEU A 91 -8.67 -5.65 0.85
C LEU A 91 -8.28 -7.03 0.33
N LEU A 92 -8.42 -7.28 -0.98
CA LEU A 92 -8.11 -8.56 -1.61
C LEU A 92 -8.85 -9.75 -0.98
N GLY A 93 -10.10 -9.53 -0.55
CA GLY A 93 -10.93 -10.58 0.02
C GLY A 93 -10.69 -10.88 1.49
N ILE A 94 -9.81 -10.12 2.16
CA ILE A 94 -9.53 -10.25 3.60
C ILE A 94 -9.71 -8.93 4.37
N PRO A 95 -10.20 -8.99 5.64
CA PRO A 95 -10.17 -7.83 6.53
C PRO A 95 -8.74 -7.32 6.72
N ALA A 96 -8.56 -6.02 6.50
CA ALA A 96 -7.25 -5.41 6.47
C ALA A 96 -7.26 -4.01 7.08
N TRP A 97 -6.16 -3.67 7.74
CA TRP A 97 -5.92 -2.36 8.31
C TRP A 97 -4.53 -1.90 7.90
N MET A 98 -4.41 -0.66 7.45
CA MET A 98 -3.12 -0.11 7.04
C MET A 98 -2.73 1.10 7.88
N ARG A 99 -1.44 1.22 8.17
CA ARG A 99 -0.83 2.45 8.70
C ARG A 99 0.48 2.74 7.99
N LYS A 100 0.88 4.01 8.01
CA LYS A 100 2.22 4.45 7.62
C LYS A 100 2.91 5.05 8.84
N GLY A 101 4.20 4.80 8.99
CA GLY A 101 5.06 5.53 9.91
C GLY A 101 6.39 5.83 9.22
N GLY A 102 6.75 7.10 9.11
CA GLY A 102 7.86 7.53 8.26
C GLY A 102 7.69 7.01 6.83
N ALA A 103 8.70 6.31 6.31
CA ALA A 103 8.66 5.68 4.98
C ALA A 103 8.03 4.27 4.95
N ASN A 104 7.61 3.71 6.10
CA ASN A 104 7.17 2.32 6.21
C ASN A 104 5.64 2.22 6.18
N TYR A 105 5.10 1.29 5.40
CA TYR A 105 3.69 0.97 5.31
C TYR A 105 3.45 -0.42 5.91
N TYR A 106 2.65 -0.47 6.96
CA TYR A 106 2.32 -1.69 7.67
C TYR A 106 0.89 -2.07 7.37
N VAL A 107 0.69 -3.31 6.95
CA VAL A 107 -0.63 -3.89 6.77
C VAL A 107 -0.84 -4.95 7.85
N ARG A 108 -1.94 -4.81 8.58
CA ARG A 108 -2.43 -5.78 9.54
C ARG A 108 -3.56 -6.55 8.89
N ASN A 109 -3.46 -7.88 8.85
CA ASN A 109 -4.42 -8.75 8.19
C ASN A 109 -4.78 -9.94 9.07
N GLU A 110 -5.86 -10.60 8.67
CA GLU A 110 -6.24 -11.95 9.06
C GLU A 110 -6.30 -12.83 7.82
N VAL A 111 -6.05 -14.13 7.98
CA VAL A 111 -6.25 -15.11 6.92
C VAL A 111 -7.61 -15.74 7.12
N TYR A 112 -8.41 -15.80 6.06
CA TYR A 112 -9.67 -16.54 6.01
C TYR A 112 -9.73 -17.37 4.73
N TYR A 113 -9.99 -18.67 4.86
CA TYR A 113 -10.27 -19.54 3.72
C TYR A 113 -11.11 -20.74 4.13
N GLU A 114 -11.82 -21.31 3.16
CA GLU A 114 -12.62 -22.51 3.34
C GLU A 114 -11.85 -23.74 2.86
N LEU A 115 -11.88 -24.79 3.68
CA LEU A 115 -11.53 -26.14 3.29
C LEU A 115 -12.78 -27.01 3.33
N PRO A 116 -12.84 -28.14 2.59
CA PRO A 116 -13.95 -29.08 2.74
C PRO A 116 -14.14 -29.49 4.21
N GLY A 117 -15.28 -29.11 4.79
CA GLY A 117 -15.67 -29.41 6.17
C GLY A 117 -15.17 -28.42 7.24
N PHE A 118 -14.40 -27.40 6.87
CA PHE A 118 -13.83 -26.42 7.81
C PHE A 118 -13.78 -24.99 7.26
N GLU A 119 -14.11 -24.02 8.11
CA GLU A 119 -13.68 -22.64 7.95
C GLU A 119 -12.37 -22.45 8.70
N VAL A 120 -11.37 -21.85 8.05
CA VAL A 120 -10.06 -21.57 8.64
C VAL A 120 -9.88 -20.07 8.82
N GLN A 121 -9.50 -19.66 10.03
CA GLN A 121 -9.20 -18.27 10.36
C GLN A 121 -7.86 -18.17 11.10
N SER A 122 -7.07 -17.13 10.84
CA SER A 122 -5.88 -16.83 11.64
C SER A 122 -6.15 -15.81 12.75
N THR A 123 -5.36 -15.87 13.83
CA THR A 123 -5.15 -14.66 14.63
C THR A 123 -4.51 -13.57 13.76
N PRO A 124 -4.71 -12.29 14.08
CA PRO A 124 -4.19 -11.21 13.27
C PRO A 124 -2.67 -11.08 13.34
N PHE A 125 -2.05 -10.55 12.28
CA PHE A 125 -0.62 -10.26 12.22
C PHE A 125 -0.33 -9.02 11.38
N VAL A 126 0.87 -8.43 11.56
CA VAL A 126 1.28 -7.18 10.90
C VAL A 126 2.54 -7.41 10.07
N VAL A 127 2.51 -6.98 8.81
CA VAL A 127 3.65 -7.04 7.88
C VAL A 127 4.02 -5.63 7.43
N ASN A 128 5.32 -5.32 7.38
CA ASN A 128 5.83 -4.12 6.70
C ASN A 128 5.86 -4.37 5.18
N MET A 129 4.81 -3.94 4.48
CA MET A 129 4.57 -4.25 3.07
C MET A 129 5.34 -3.34 2.10
N LEU A 130 5.74 -2.16 2.54
CA LEU A 130 6.46 -1.21 1.68
C LEU A 130 7.36 -0.30 2.52
N LYS A 131 8.57 -0.07 2.02
CA LYS A 131 9.43 1.05 2.41
C LYS A 131 9.59 1.98 1.22
N ASP A 132 8.97 3.16 1.28
CA ASP A 132 9.04 4.11 0.17
C ASP A 132 10.40 4.80 0.03
N ASP A 133 11.34 4.62 0.96
CA ASP A 133 12.70 5.17 0.91
C ASP A 133 13.79 4.12 0.68
N ALA A 134 13.41 2.84 0.55
CA ALA A 134 14.35 1.74 0.31
C ALA A 134 15.09 1.91 -1.02
N GLU A 135 16.41 1.77 -1.03
CA GLU A 135 17.19 1.80 -2.28
C GLU A 135 16.96 0.52 -3.11
N VAL A 136 17.23 0.56 -4.41
CA VAL A 136 17.17 -0.65 -5.25
C VAL A 136 18.13 -1.72 -4.72
N GLY A 137 17.62 -2.94 -4.52
CA GLY A 137 18.30 -4.08 -3.90
C GLY A 137 18.27 -4.07 -2.36
N GLU A 138 17.71 -3.04 -1.73
CA GLU A 138 17.47 -3.07 -0.28
C GLU A 138 16.37 -4.09 0.05
N THR A 139 16.62 -4.87 1.10
CA THR A 139 15.69 -5.88 1.61
C THR A 139 15.21 -5.52 3.02
N TRP A 140 13.97 -5.91 3.34
CA TRP A 140 13.44 -5.85 4.69
C TRP A 140 12.55 -7.04 4.96
N SER A 141 12.43 -7.40 6.25
CA SER A 141 11.66 -8.58 6.63
C SER A 141 10.73 -8.34 7.81
N SER A 142 9.62 -9.05 7.81
CA SER A 142 8.71 -9.18 8.96
C SER A 142 8.62 -10.64 9.35
N ASN A 143 9.03 -10.96 10.58
CA ASN A 143 8.79 -12.28 11.16
C ASN A 143 7.49 -12.20 11.96
N VAL A 144 6.47 -12.95 11.53
CA VAL A 144 5.14 -12.92 12.12
C VAL A 144 4.77 -14.28 12.69
N ASN A 145 4.03 -14.25 13.79
CA ASN A 145 3.48 -15.44 14.43
C ASN A 145 1.97 -15.28 14.49
N TYR A 146 1.25 -16.27 13.98
CA TYR A 146 -0.20 -16.33 14.08
C TYR A 146 -0.66 -17.77 14.32
N THR A 147 -1.89 -17.92 14.78
CA THR A 147 -2.51 -19.22 15.05
C THR A 147 -3.66 -19.44 14.09
N LEU A 148 -3.67 -20.56 13.38
CA LEU A 148 -4.81 -21.00 12.57
C LEU A 148 -5.79 -21.76 13.45
N SER A 149 -7.06 -21.35 13.40
CA SER A 149 -8.19 -22.00 14.05
C SER A 149 -9.08 -22.65 12.98
N PHE A 150 -9.64 -23.82 13.30
CA PHE A 150 -10.42 -24.63 12.37
C PHE A 150 -11.83 -24.86 12.91
N THR A 151 -12.83 -24.22 12.29
CA THR A 151 -14.23 -24.33 12.68
C THR A 151 -14.94 -25.37 11.80
N PRO A 152 -15.41 -26.50 12.35
CA PRO A 152 -16.11 -27.51 11.56
C PRO A 152 -17.46 -26.99 11.02
N THR A 153 -17.75 -27.21 9.75
CA THR A 153 -18.98 -26.72 9.09
C THR A 153 -20.03 -27.79 8.79
N ASP A 154 -19.65 -29.07 8.81
CA ASP A 154 -20.52 -30.20 8.41
C ASP A 154 -20.53 -31.36 9.43
N GLY A 155 -20.21 -31.07 10.69
CA GLY A 155 -20.06 -32.10 11.73
C GLY A 155 -18.73 -32.85 11.67
N SER A 156 -17.78 -32.38 10.87
CA SER A 156 -16.39 -32.81 10.89
C SER A 156 -15.78 -32.75 12.31
N PRO A 157 -14.84 -33.66 12.64
CA PRO A 157 -14.19 -33.66 13.95
C PRO A 157 -13.36 -32.39 14.13
N GLY A 158 -13.29 -31.88 15.36
CA GLY A 158 -12.47 -30.70 15.66
C GLY A 158 -10.99 -30.94 15.36
N ILE A 159 -10.35 -29.96 14.71
CA ILE A 159 -8.91 -29.92 14.47
C ILE A 159 -8.29 -28.95 15.49
N PRO A 160 -7.19 -29.32 16.17
CA PRO A 160 -6.50 -28.40 17.07
C PRO A 160 -5.93 -27.19 16.33
N ASP A 161 -5.93 -26.05 17.02
CA ASP A 161 -5.28 -24.84 16.53
C ASP A 161 -3.80 -25.08 16.22
N THR A 162 -3.35 -24.49 15.11
CA THR A 162 -1.99 -24.69 14.61
C THR A 162 -1.21 -23.37 14.62
N PRO A 163 -0.14 -23.25 15.43
CA PRO A 163 0.72 -22.08 15.38
C PRO A 163 1.54 -22.09 14.08
N VAL A 164 1.66 -20.92 13.46
CA VAL A 164 2.44 -20.70 12.25
C VAL A 164 3.46 -19.61 12.51
N ASN A 165 4.72 -19.89 12.16
CA ASN A 165 5.76 -18.89 12.03
C ASN A 165 5.99 -18.63 10.55
N ALA A 166 5.87 -17.37 10.13
CA ALA A 166 6.06 -16.97 8.75
C ALA A 166 7.08 -15.83 8.66
N LEU A 167 7.99 -15.94 7.70
CA LEU A 167 8.96 -14.91 7.35
C LEU A 167 8.56 -14.28 6.01
N TYR A 168 8.20 -13.01 6.05
CA TYR A 168 7.99 -12.17 4.87
C TYR A 168 9.28 -11.44 4.60
N THR A 169 9.87 -11.63 3.42
CA THR A 169 11.06 -10.90 2.95
C THR A 169 10.70 -10.13 1.70
N LEU A 170 10.92 -8.83 1.73
CA LEU A 170 10.64 -7.94 0.63
C LEU A 170 11.93 -7.30 0.13
N GLU A 171 11.98 -7.04 -1.18
CA GLU A 171 13.10 -6.39 -1.85
C GLU A 171 12.58 -5.29 -2.77
N MET A 172 13.23 -4.13 -2.75
CA MET A 172 13.00 -3.09 -3.75
C MET A 172 13.71 -3.47 -5.05
N ILE A 173 12.96 -3.83 -6.09
CA ILE A 173 13.53 -4.28 -7.35
C ILE A 173 13.83 -3.10 -8.28
N GLU A 174 12.87 -2.20 -8.42
CA GLU A 174 13.01 -1.01 -9.26
C GLU A 174 12.26 0.17 -8.64
N ARG A 175 12.74 1.37 -8.96
CA ARG A 175 12.16 2.63 -8.48
C ARG A 175 12.04 3.64 -9.61
N ASP A 176 11.11 4.57 -9.43
CA ASP A 176 10.86 5.69 -10.33
C ASP A 176 10.60 5.24 -11.79
N MET A 177 10.11 4.01 -11.95
CA MET A 177 9.85 3.43 -13.26
C MET A 177 8.51 3.92 -13.83
N THR A 178 8.31 3.69 -15.12
CA THR A 178 7.00 3.81 -15.75
C THR A 178 6.44 2.41 -16.00
N LYS A 179 5.22 2.14 -15.53
CA LYS A 179 4.53 0.86 -15.74
C LYS A 179 3.19 1.10 -16.42
N THR A 180 2.91 0.35 -17.48
CA THR A 180 1.59 0.34 -18.10
C THR A 180 0.75 -0.78 -17.50
N VAL A 181 -0.44 -0.44 -17.00
CA VAL A 181 -1.44 -1.37 -16.47
C VAL A 181 -2.80 -0.98 -17.05
N GLU A 182 -3.56 -1.94 -17.58
CA GLU A 182 -4.88 -1.70 -18.21
C GLU A 182 -4.86 -0.56 -19.26
N GLY A 183 -3.74 -0.42 -19.99
CA GLY A 183 -3.55 0.61 -21.02
C GLY A 183 -3.20 2.02 -20.50
N ILE A 184 -3.14 2.22 -19.18
CA ILE A 184 -2.77 3.48 -18.53
C ILE A 184 -1.29 3.41 -18.13
N ALA A 185 -0.53 4.44 -18.48
CA ALA A 185 0.88 4.56 -18.09
C ALA A 185 0.98 5.31 -16.75
N TYR A 186 1.49 4.63 -15.73
CA TYR A 186 1.76 5.16 -14.40
C TYR A 186 3.25 5.50 -14.28
N THR A 187 3.58 6.70 -13.82
CA THR A 187 4.97 7.13 -13.56
C THR A 187 5.27 7.11 -12.07
N ASN A 188 6.57 7.16 -11.72
CA ASN A 188 7.02 7.07 -10.32
C ASN A 188 6.49 5.80 -9.65
N VAL A 189 6.70 4.65 -10.28
CA VAL A 189 6.27 3.35 -9.74
C VAL A 189 7.41 2.71 -8.96
N LEU A 190 7.09 2.11 -7.81
CA LEU A 190 7.96 1.23 -7.04
C LEU A 190 7.59 -0.21 -7.37
N HIS A 191 8.58 -1.03 -7.71
CA HIS A 191 8.42 -2.48 -7.87
C HIS A 191 9.07 -3.17 -6.67
N VAL A 192 8.25 -3.88 -5.91
CA VAL A 192 8.67 -4.63 -4.73
C VAL A 192 8.41 -6.11 -4.96
N HIS A 193 9.43 -6.94 -4.75
CA HIS A 193 9.29 -8.39 -4.76
C HIS A 193 9.12 -8.90 -3.32
N LEU A 194 8.22 -9.84 -3.12
CA LEU A 194 7.91 -10.49 -1.85
C LEU A 194 8.21 -11.99 -1.96
N VAL A 195 8.90 -12.51 -0.96
CA VAL A 195 9.05 -13.94 -0.68
C VAL A 195 8.47 -14.23 0.71
N VAL A 196 7.48 -15.11 0.79
CA VAL A 196 6.90 -15.60 2.04
C VAL A 196 7.37 -17.02 2.28
N SER A 197 7.98 -17.28 3.44
CA SER A 197 8.26 -18.64 3.89
C SER A 197 7.46 -18.96 5.14
N ALA A 198 6.64 -20.02 5.07
CA ALA A 198 5.83 -20.49 6.19
C ALA A 198 5.67 -22.00 6.13
N SER A 199 5.90 -22.70 7.25
CA SER A 199 5.69 -24.16 7.35
C SER A 199 6.37 -25.00 6.25
N GLY A 200 7.55 -24.56 5.78
CA GLY A 200 8.31 -25.21 4.70
C GLY A 200 7.80 -24.94 3.28
N GLN A 201 6.75 -24.13 3.13
CA GLN A 201 6.31 -23.59 1.83
C GLN A 201 6.99 -22.26 1.55
N ILE A 202 7.12 -21.94 0.26
CA ILE A 202 7.63 -20.68 -0.25
C ILE A 202 6.62 -20.18 -1.29
N GLU A 203 6.16 -18.95 -1.11
CA GLU A 203 5.31 -18.24 -2.06
C GLU A 203 5.99 -16.93 -2.45
N GLU A 204 5.82 -16.51 -3.70
CA GLU A 204 6.43 -15.31 -4.25
C GLU A 204 5.38 -14.42 -4.91
N ALA A 205 5.62 -13.11 -4.85
CA ALA A 205 4.80 -12.14 -5.54
C ALA A 205 5.53 -10.83 -5.85
N ASP A 206 5.09 -10.13 -6.89
CA ASP A 206 5.53 -8.79 -7.23
C ASP A 206 4.40 -7.79 -6.99
N TYR A 207 4.73 -6.64 -6.40
CA TYR A 207 3.81 -5.53 -6.15
C TYR A 207 4.34 -4.27 -6.83
N PHE A 208 3.43 -3.54 -7.49
CA PHE A 208 3.75 -2.28 -8.15
C PHE A 208 2.93 -1.17 -7.52
N TYR A 209 3.59 -0.20 -6.88
CA TYR A 209 2.95 0.94 -6.23
C TYR A 209 3.22 2.23 -7.00
N ALA A 210 2.18 2.90 -7.47
CA ALA A 210 2.31 4.21 -8.10
C ALA A 210 2.16 5.33 -7.07
N LYS A 211 3.03 6.33 -7.16
CA LYS A 211 2.97 7.53 -6.32
C LYS A 211 1.61 8.24 -6.46
N ASP A 212 1.08 8.67 -5.34
CA ASP A 212 -0.21 9.35 -5.15
C ASP A 212 -1.42 8.52 -5.63
N ILE A 213 -1.25 7.20 -5.79
CA ILE A 213 -2.30 6.30 -6.27
C ILE A 213 -2.44 5.09 -5.35
N GLY A 214 -1.38 4.32 -5.10
CA GLY A 214 -1.50 3.04 -4.41
C GLY A 214 -0.94 1.87 -5.20
N LEU A 215 -1.33 0.66 -4.80
CA LEU A 215 -1.09 -0.57 -5.55
C LEU A 215 -1.77 -0.47 -6.93
N ILE A 216 -1.02 -0.66 -8.00
CA ILE A 216 -1.55 -0.65 -9.38
C ILE A 216 -1.56 -2.05 -9.99
N GLU A 217 -0.68 -2.94 -9.54
CA GLU A 217 -0.61 -4.32 -10.01
C GLU A 217 0.04 -5.20 -8.93
N TYR A 218 -0.48 -6.42 -8.79
CA TYR A 218 0.10 -7.48 -8.00
C TYR A 218 0.16 -8.75 -8.85
N ILE A 219 1.30 -9.44 -8.87
CA ILE A 219 1.53 -10.65 -9.66
C ILE A 219 1.98 -11.76 -8.72
N SER A 220 1.37 -12.94 -8.81
CA SER A 220 1.79 -14.13 -8.07
C SER A 220 1.65 -15.38 -8.94
N GLY A 221 1.99 -16.55 -8.37
CA GLY A 221 1.82 -17.84 -9.05
C GLY A 221 0.40 -18.11 -9.54
N GLY A 222 -0.62 -17.45 -8.96
CA GLY A 222 -2.03 -17.57 -9.34
C GLY A 222 -2.48 -16.67 -10.50
N GLY A 223 -1.69 -15.66 -10.87
CA GLY A 223 -2.03 -14.68 -11.91
C GLY A 223 -1.71 -13.24 -11.49
N SER A 224 -2.32 -12.29 -12.21
CA SER A 224 -2.16 -10.85 -11.96
C SER A 224 -3.48 -10.22 -11.53
N VAL A 225 -3.42 -9.32 -10.57
CA VAL A 225 -4.49 -8.39 -10.20
C VAL A 225 -4.07 -7.00 -10.68
N THR A 226 -4.92 -6.32 -11.45
CA THR A 226 -4.58 -5.04 -12.10
C THR A 226 -5.61 -3.96 -11.77
N LEU A 227 -5.15 -2.73 -11.54
CA LEU A 227 -6.01 -1.60 -11.21
C LEU A 227 -6.78 -1.13 -12.46
N LEU A 228 -8.10 -1.03 -12.34
CA LEU A 228 -9.01 -0.54 -13.38
C LEU A 228 -9.35 0.95 -13.17
N GLU A 229 -9.73 1.31 -11.95
CA GLU A 229 -10.15 2.66 -11.56
C GLU A 229 -9.85 2.93 -10.08
N TYR A 230 -9.78 4.20 -9.72
CA TYR A 230 -9.60 4.63 -8.33
C TYR A 230 -10.26 6.00 -8.08
N THR A 231 -10.61 6.26 -6.82
CA THR A 231 -11.06 7.57 -6.32
C THR A 231 -10.29 7.88 -5.05
N LEU A 232 -9.72 9.08 -4.95
CA LEU A 232 -8.98 9.55 -3.77
C LEU A 232 -9.61 10.84 -3.26
N ASN A 233 -9.72 10.99 -1.94
CA ASN A 233 -10.27 12.16 -1.24
C ASN A 233 -9.21 13.05 -0.62
#